data_AF-A0A955YST1-F1
#
_entry.id   AF-A0A955YST1-F1
#
_cell.length_a   1.000
_cell.length_b   1.000
_cell.length_c   1.000
_cell.angle_alpha   90.00
_cell.angle_beta   90.00
_cell.angle_gamma   90.00
#
_symmetry.space_group_name_H-M   'P 1'
#
loop_
_entity.id
_entity.type
_entity.pdbx_description
1 polymer ?
#
loop_
_entity_poly.entity_id
_entity_poly.type
_entity_poly.pdbx_seq_one_letter_code
_entity_poly.pdbx_strand_id
1 'polypeptide(L)'
;MSRGVMAYTVDLDQIRALLEVPSEQAMTPTMRGNDAAELEVLRTIVGGGAPVLPASEYAHMLERLCDRLGRTLPNNSLSPGSWQLLQSIVQTTPAAFVAQGLDTKKLFFGGPPVHLPAVEDYPVMGHLDLPELRRVATLLESVDLTSSEPEADDALADIADWVVMAVAANQGIVSFYY
;
A
#
# COMPACT_ATOMS: atom_id res chain seq x y z
N MET A 1 -5.05 -14.90 -15.01
CA MET A 1 -4.62 -14.37 -13.71
C MET A 1 -5.80 -13.59 -13.15
N SER A 2 -6.24 -13.89 -11.93
CA SER A 2 -7.26 -13.08 -11.26
C SER A 2 -6.60 -11.77 -10.85
N ARG A 3 -7.18 -10.65 -11.31
CA ARG A 3 -6.78 -9.32 -10.90
C ARG A 3 -7.21 -9.07 -9.46
N GLY A 4 -6.47 -8.27 -8.72
CA GLY A 4 -6.82 -7.97 -7.33
C GLY A 4 -5.79 -7.11 -6.61
N VAL A 5 -6.19 -6.60 -5.46
CA VAL A 5 -5.35 -5.77 -4.60
C VAL A 5 -4.78 -6.61 -3.48
N MET A 6 -3.45 -6.65 -3.39
CA MET A 6 -2.72 -7.08 -2.21
C MET A 6 -2.39 -5.86 -1.38
N ALA A 7 -2.83 -5.82 -0.12
CA ALA A 7 -2.58 -4.70 0.78
C ALA A 7 -1.87 -5.17 2.05
N TYR A 8 -0.98 -4.32 2.55
CA TYR A 8 -0.20 -4.57 3.75
C TYR A 8 -0.28 -3.35 4.66
N THR A 9 -0.43 -3.59 5.96
CA THR A 9 -0.14 -2.56 6.96
C THR A 9 1.30 -2.71 7.44
N VAL A 10 2.06 -1.62 7.40
CA VAL A 10 3.50 -1.62 7.68
C VAL A 10 3.95 -0.25 8.18
N ASP A 11 5.02 -0.23 8.97
CA ASP A 11 5.66 1.02 9.40
C ASP A 11 6.40 1.65 8.22
N LEU A 12 5.82 2.71 7.64
CA LEU A 12 6.39 3.39 6.48
C LEU A 12 7.69 4.12 6.81
N ASP A 13 7.85 4.60 8.03
CA ASP A 13 9.07 5.27 8.45
C ASP A 13 10.19 4.25 8.64
N GLN A 14 9.86 3.05 9.14
CA GLN A 14 10.79 1.93 9.14
C GLN A 14 11.22 1.54 7.72
N ILE A 15 10.29 1.44 6.75
CA ILE A 15 10.65 1.16 5.34
C ILE A 15 11.57 2.25 4.78
N ARG A 16 11.22 3.52 4.96
CA ARG A 16 12.03 4.66 4.49
C ARG A 16 13.43 4.63 5.10
N ALA A 17 13.53 4.50 6.43
CA ALA A 17 14.80 4.41 7.13
C ALA A 17 15.63 3.19 6.67
N LEU A 18 15.00 2.04 6.50
CA LEU A 18 15.68 0.86 5.96
C LEU A 18 16.16 1.06 4.53
N LEU A 19 15.54 1.91 3.72
CA LEU A 19 15.96 2.15 2.34
C LEU A 19 16.90 3.35 2.17
N GLU A 20 17.11 4.14 3.24
CA GLU A 20 18.03 5.28 3.28
C GLU A 20 19.37 4.96 3.98
N VAL A 21 19.45 3.91 4.81
CA VAL A 21 20.65 3.55 5.61
C VAL A 21 21.51 2.46 4.92
N PRO A 22 22.85 2.48 5.00
CA PRO A 22 23.73 1.42 4.46
C PRO A 22 23.48 -0.01 5.03
N SER A 23 23.77 -1.08 4.26
CA SER A 23 23.42 -2.50 4.54
C SER A 23 23.98 -3.12 5.78
N GLU A 24 25.18 -2.71 6.17
CA GLU A 24 25.82 -3.28 7.34
C GLU A 24 25.13 -2.91 8.66
N GLN A 25 24.29 -1.86 8.69
CA GLN A 25 23.69 -1.31 9.91
C GLN A 25 22.20 -1.57 10.08
N ALA A 26 21.53 -2.09 9.05
CA ALA A 26 20.08 -2.10 8.95
C ALA A 26 19.45 -3.49 8.97
N MET A 27 20.26 -4.54 9.12
CA MET A 27 19.75 -5.90 9.25
C MET A 27 18.87 -6.03 10.49
N THR A 28 17.59 -6.29 10.27
CA THR A 28 16.66 -6.72 11.31
C THR A 28 16.71 -8.24 11.47
N PRO A 29 16.48 -8.79 12.68
CA PRO A 29 16.58 -10.24 12.93
C PRO A 29 15.57 -11.10 12.14
N THR A 30 14.63 -10.47 11.44
CA THR A 30 13.61 -11.09 10.58
C THR A 30 14.07 -11.32 9.14
N MET A 31 15.16 -10.69 8.67
CA MET A 31 15.66 -10.83 7.29
C MET A 31 16.59 -12.05 7.14
N ARG A 32 16.38 -12.89 6.12
CA ARG A 32 17.15 -14.14 5.89
C ARG A 32 17.49 -14.34 4.40
N GLY A 33 18.67 -14.89 4.09
CA GLY A 33 19.01 -15.31 2.73
C GLY A 33 19.12 -14.16 1.73
N ASN A 34 18.41 -14.24 0.58
CA ASN A 34 18.46 -13.25 -0.49
C ASN A 34 17.91 -11.86 -0.10
N ASP A 35 17.28 -11.72 1.06
CA ASP A 35 16.68 -10.47 1.54
C ASP A 35 17.68 -9.32 1.60
N ALA A 36 18.93 -9.59 2.01
CA ALA A 36 19.98 -8.58 2.07
C ALA A 36 20.36 -8.06 0.67
N ALA A 37 20.36 -8.93 -0.33
CA ALA A 37 20.65 -8.55 -1.71
C ALA A 37 19.49 -7.75 -2.32
N GLU A 38 18.23 -8.16 -2.08
CA GLU A 38 17.05 -7.39 -2.51
C GLU A 38 17.00 -6.01 -1.86
N LEU A 39 17.29 -5.94 -0.56
CA LEU A 39 17.32 -4.69 0.18
C LEU A 39 18.39 -3.73 -0.36
N GLU A 40 19.59 -4.25 -0.66
CA GLU A 40 20.67 -3.46 -1.25
C GLU A 40 20.32 -2.94 -2.66
N VAL A 41 19.64 -3.76 -3.47
CA VAL A 41 19.12 -3.35 -4.77
C VAL A 41 18.10 -2.22 -4.62
N LEU A 42 17.11 -2.38 -3.73
CA LEU A 42 16.11 -1.34 -3.48
C LEU A 42 16.74 -0.02 -3.01
N ARG A 43 17.74 -0.08 -2.13
CA ARG A 43 18.46 1.11 -1.64
C ARG A 43 19.24 1.82 -2.71
N THR A 44 19.93 1.07 -3.56
CA THR A 44 20.69 1.64 -4.66
C THR A 44 19.77 2.51 -5.52
N ILE A 45 18.56 2.03 -5.78
CA ILE A 45 17.56 2.76 -6.56
C ILE A 45 16.94 3.93 -5.79
N VAL A 46 16.55 3.73 -4.53
CA VAL A 46 16.01 4.81 -3.68
C VAL A 46 17.04 5.94 -3.51
N GLY A 47 18.33 5.60 -3.43
CA GLY A 47 19.45 6.54 -3.38
C GLY A 47 19.79 7.22 -4.71
N GLY A 48 19.00 7.00 -5.78
CA GLY A 48 19.18 7.64 -7.10
C GLY A 48 20.10 6.89 -8.06
N GLY A 49 20.43 5.64 -7.77
CA GLY A 49 21.15 4.76 -8.68
C GLY A 49 20.35 4.45 -9.95
N ALA A 50 21.07 4.15 -11.04
CA ALA A 50 20.43 3.81 -12.30
C ALA A 50 19.70 2.46 -12.20
N PRO A 51 18.47 2.33 -12.73
CA PRO A 51 17.76 1.06 -12.75
C PRO A 51 18.49 0.03 -13.60
N VAL A 52 18.79 -1.12 -13.01
CA VAL A 52 19.43 -2.29 -13.66
C VAL A 52 18.45 -3.44 -13.90
N LEU A 53 17.28 -3.40 -13.26
CA LEU A 53 16.16 -4.33 -13.43
C LEU A 53 14.92 -3.59 -13.97
N PRO A 54 13.94 -4.33 -14.53
CA PRO A 54 12.61 -3.78 -14.84
C PRO A 54 11.93 -3.16 -13.62
N ALA A 55 11.11 -2.13 -13.84
CA ALA A 55 10.40 -1.43 -12.76
C ALA A 55 9.54 -2.37 -11.89
N SER A 56 8.91 -3.36 -12.52
CA SER A 56 8.08 -4.38 -11.84
C SER A 56 8.87 -5.22 -10.83
N GLU A 57 10.16 -5.47 -11.07
CA GLU A 57 10.99 -6.24 -10.13
C GLU A 57 11.19 -5.47 -8.82
N TYR A 58 11.40 -4.15 -8.87
CA TYR A 58 11.49 -3.34 -7.66
C TYR A 58 10.16 -3.29 -6.90
N ALA A 59 9.04 -3.24 -7.63
CA ALA A 59 7.72 -3.28 -7.02
C ALA A 59 7.49 -4.60 -6.26
N HIS A 60 7.86 -5.74 -6.86
CA HIS A 60 7.81 -7.04 -6.21
C HIS A 60 8.79 -7.18 -5.03
N MET A 61 9.98 -6.59 -5.12
CA MET A 61 10.91 -6.55 -3.98
C MET A 61 10.33 -5.73 -2.82
N LEU A 62 9.69 -4.59 -3.11
CA LEU A 62 9.02 -3.78 -2.10
C LEU A 62 7.82 -4.51 -1.49
N GLU A 63 7.03 -5.24 -2.28
CA GLU A 63 5.93 -6.07 -1.79
C GLU A 63 6.44 -7.13 -0.81
N ARG A 64 7.49 -7.87 -1.18
CA ARG A 64 8.13 -8.85 -0.27
C ARG A 64 8.67 -8.19 1.00
N LEU A 65 9.18 -6.96 0.91
CA LEU A 65 9.60 -6.20 2.08
C LEU A 65 8.41 -5.86 3.00
N CYS A 66 7.27 -5.45 2.42
CA CYS A 66 6.04 -5.18 3.16
C CYS A 66 5.47 -6.44 3.81
N ASP A 67 5.51 -7.59 3.13
CA ASP A 67 5.08 -8.89 3.67
C ASP A 67 5.93 -9.32 4.88
N ARG A 68 7.25 -9.09 4.82
CA ARG A 68 8.18 -9.45 5.91
C ARG A 68 8.09 -8.53 7.13
N LEU A 69 7.91 -7.22 6.92
CA LEU A 69 7.94 -6.22 7.99
C LEU A 69 6.55 -5.87 8.54
N GLY A 70 5.52 -6.07 7.72
CA GLY A 70 4.15 -5.69 8.02
C GLY A 70 3.24 -6.87 8.29
N ARG A 71 1.96 -6.67 7.98
CA ARG A 71 0.93 -7.70 7.98
C ARG A 71 0.04 -7.53 6.77
N THR A 72 -0.33 -8.63 6.13
CA THR A 72 -1.33 -8.63 5.07
C THR A 72 -2.68 -8.19 5.63
N LEU A 73 -3.38 -7.35 4.87
CA LEU A 73 -4.73 -6.91 5.14
C LEU A 73 -5.74 -7.77 4.35
N PRO A 74 -6.91 -8.11 4.92
CA PRO A 74 -7.91 -8.93 4.22
C PRO A 74 -8.41 -8.25 2.95
N ASN A 75 -8.47 -8.96 1.83
CA ASN A 75 -8.82 -8.38 0.52
C ASN A 75 -9.97 -9.13 -0.16
N ASN A 76 -10.96 -9.59 0.61
CA ASN A 76 -12.00 -10.48 0.12
C ASN A 76 -12.81 -9.86 -1.02
N SER A 77 -13.15 -8.58 -0.92
CA SER A 77 -13.93 -7.84 -1.92
C SER A 77 -13.04 -7.22 -3.02
N LEU A 78 -11.72 -7.25 -2.82
CA LEU A 78 -10.72 -6.70 -3.74
C LEU A 78 -9.88 -7.78 -4.44
N SER A 79 -10.20 -9.06 -4.23
CA SER A 79 -9.56 -10.21 -4.86
C SER A 79 -10.57 -11.36 -5.07
N PRO A 80 -11.12 -11.52 -6.29
CA PRO A 80 -10.77 -10.79 -7.50
C PRO A 80 -11.32 -9.35 -7.48
N GLY A 81 -10.47 -8.38 -7.82
CA GLY A 81 -10.82 -6.96 -7.96
C GLY A 81 -10.51 -6.48 -9.37
N SER A 82 -11.48 -5.87 -10.06
CA SER A 82 -11.29 -5.34 -11.42
C SER A 82 -10.83 -3.89 -11.41
N TRP A 83 -10.25 -3.42 -12.52
CA TRP A 83 -9.91 -2.01 -12.70
C TRP A 83 -11.15 -1.12 -12.57
N GLN A 84 -12.29 -1.60 -13.10
CA GLN A 84 -13.58 -0.95 -13.01
C GLN A 84 -14.05 -0.81 -11.56
N LEU A 85 -13.86 -1.84 -10.73
CA LEU A 85 -14.15 -1.77 -9.29
C LEU A 85 -13.28 -0.70 -8.61
N LEU A 86 -11.98 -0.66 -8.89
CA LEU A 86 -11.11 0.39 -8.32
C LEU A 86 -11.51 1.79 -8.76
N GLN A 87 -11.91 1.96 -10.02
CA GLN A 87 -12.44 3.23 -10.52
C GLN A 87 -13.77 3.61 -9.85
N SER A 88 -14.65 2.63 -9.64
CA SER A 88 -15.91 2.81 -8.93
C SER A 88 -15.65 3.29 -7.50
N ILE A 89 -14.78 2.60 -6.75
CA ILE A 89 -14.40 3.01 -5.38
C ILE A 89 -13.92 4.47 -5.35
N VAL A 90 -13.06 4.88 -6.29
CA VAL A 90 -12.58 6.27 -6.37
C VAL A 90 -13.71 7.26 -6.60
N GLN A 91 -14.75 6.88 -7.34
CA GLN A 91 -15.91 7.73 -7.64
C GLN A 91 -16.97 7.72 -6.53
N THR A 92 -17.13 6.59 -5.83
CA THR A 92 -18.16 6.38 -4.80
C THR A 92 -17.66 6.68 -3.39
N THR A 93 -16.35 6.87 -3.19
CA THR A 93 -15.77 7.25 -1.88
C THR A 93 -16.51 8.48 -1.34
N PRO A 94 -17.16 8.37 -0.15
CA PRO A 94 -17.93 9.48 0.41
C PRO A 94 -17.12 10.76 0.58
N ALA A 95 -17.71 11.90 0.21
CA ALA A 95 -17.05 13.21 0.26
C ALA A 95 -16.51 13.57 1.66
N ALA A 96 -17.15 13.07 2.73
CA ALA A 96 -16.67 13.24 4.10
C ALA A 96 -15.30 12.58 4.34
N PHE A 97 -15.08 11.38 3.79
CA PHE A 97 -13.78 10.71 3.88
C PHE A 97 -12.73 11.40 3.03
N VAL A 98 -13.09 11.82 1.82
CA VAL A 98 -12.19 12.61 0.95
C VAL A 98 -11.75 13.90 1.66
N ALA A 99 -12.67 14.58 2.35
CA ALA A 99 -12.37 15.79 3.11
C ALA A 99 -11.40 15.58 4.28
N GLN A 100 -11.31 14.35 4.82
CA GLN A 100 -10.32 13.98 5.84
C GLN A 100 -9.01 13.44 5.26
N GLY A 101 -8.93 13.31 3.93
CA GLY A 101 -7.76 12.85 3.22
C GLY A 101 -7.73 11.35 2.94
N LEU A 102 -8.89 10.66 2.95
CA LEU A 102 -8.97 9.36 2.30
C LEU A 102 -8.91 9.57 0.79
N ASP A 103 -7.71 9.39 0.24
CA ASP A 103 -7.50 9.41 -1.20
C ASP A 103 -7.36 7.96 -1.69
N THR A 104 -8.48 7.35 -2.09
CA THR A 104 -8.50 5.99 -2.64
C THR A 104 -7.75 5.90 -3.97
N LYS A 105 -7.63 7.01 -4.71
CA LYS A 105 -6.77 7.07 -5.90
C LYS A 105 -5.29 7.01 -5.50
N LYS A 106 -4.87 7.71 -4.43
CA LYS A 106 -3.53 7.58 -3.86
C LYS A 106 -3.29 6.15 -3.33
N LEU A 107 -4.29 5.55 -2.67
CA LEU A 107 -4.20 4.20 -2.13
C LEU A 107 -3.88 3.15 -3.20
N PHE A 108 -4.49 3.24 -4.39
CA PHE A 108 -4.29 2.25 -5.46
C PHE A 108 -3.27 2.65 -6.53
N PHE A 109 -3.09 3.95 -6.77
CA PHE A 109 -2.36 4.49 -7.92
C PHE A 109 -1.42 5.64 -7.57
N GLY A 110 -1.23 5.95 -6.28
CA GLY A 110 -0.39 7.07 -5.82
C GLY A 110 1.10 6.81 -5.90
N GLY A 111 1.52 5.59 -6.22
CA GLY A 111 2.91 5.16 -6.19
C GLY A 111 3.35 4.66 -4.81
N PRO A 112 4.58 4.11 -4.74
CA PRO A 112 5.13 3.55 -3.52
C PRO A 112 5.48 4.63 -2.47
N PRO A 113 5.64 4.26 -1.18
CA PRO A 113 6.02 5.18 -0.10
C PRO A 113 7.48 5.66 -0.16
N VAL A 114 8.24 5.20 -1.15
CA VAL A 114 9.66 5.52 -1.42
C VAL A 114 9.86 5.73 -2.92
N HIS A 115 10.95 6.39 -3.32
CA HIS A 115 11.23 6.64 -4.73
C HIS A 115 11.66 5.36 -5.46
N LEU A 116 10.80 4.84 -6.34
CA LEU A 116 11.10 3.73 -7.24
C LEU A 116 10.76 4.10 -8.69
N PRO A 117 11.38 3.43 -9.69
CA PRO A 117 11.01 3.57 -11.08
C PRO A 117 9.52 3.32 -11.28
N ALA A 118 8.88 4.14 -12.12
CA ALA A 118 7.47 3.98 -12.44
C ALA A 118 7.22 2.65 -13.17
N VAL A 119 6.20 1.92 -12.74
CA VAL A 119 5.74 0.69 -13.39
C VAL A 119 4.74 1.05 -14.48
N GLU A 120 4.95 0.57 -15.71
CA GLU A 120 4.05 0.83 -16.84
C GLU A 120 2.86 -0.16 -16.91
N ASP A 121 3.02 -1.37 -16.37
CA ASP A 121 2.02 -2.45 -16.39
C ASP A 121 1.58 -2.82 -14.96
N TYR A 122 2.26 -3.78 -14.32
CA TYR A 122 1.90 -4.35 -13.03
C TYR A 122 3.14 -4.80 -12.23
N PRO A 123 3.07 -4.82 -10.89
CA PRO A 123 1.98 -4.30 -10.07
C PRO A 123 1.94 -2.77 -10.04
N VAL A 124 0.73 -2.20 -10.07
CA VAL A 124 0.52 -0.78 -9.77
C VAL A 124 0.51 -0.60 -8.26
N MET A 125 1.18 0.44 -7.77
CA MET A 125 1.37 0.67 -6.34
C MET A 125 0.64 1.92 -5.86
N GLY A 126 0.21 1.89 -4.61
CA GLY A 126 -0.22 3.08 -3.89
C GLY A 126 0.01 2.93 -2.39
N HIS A 127 -0.15 4.03 -1.64
CA HIS A 127 0.03 4.02 -0.20
C HIS A 127 -0.79 5.12 0.49
N LEU A 128 -1.06 4.91 1.79
CA LEU A 128 -1.60 5.91 2.69
C LEU A 128 -0.76 5.99 3.96
N ASP A 129 -0.44 7.22 4.38
CA ASP A 129 0.36 7.49 5.56
C ASP A 129 -0.50 7.46 6.83
N LEU A 130 0.09 7.07 7.96
CA LEU A 130 -0.60 7.01 9.25
C LEU A 130 -1.35 8.31 9.64
N PRO A 131 -0.83 9.53 9.41
CA PRO A 131 -1.59 10.76 9.68
C PRO A 131 -2.86 10.89 8.84
N GLU A 132 -2.88 10.38 7.61
CA GLU A 132 -4.08 10.33 6.75
C GLU A 132 -5.09 9.35 7.34
N LEU A 133 -4.64 8.13 7.65
CA LEU A 133 -5.49 7.08 8.22
C LEU A 133 -6.12 7.50 9.56
N ARG A 134 -5.38 8.19 10.43
CA ARG A 134 -5.91 8.69 11.70
C ARG A 134 -7.03 9.71 11.53
N ARG A 135 -6.95 10.59 10.51
CA ARG A 135 -8.04 11.53 10.23
C ARG A 135 -9.29 10.80 9.76
N VAL A 136 -9.13 9.84 8.85
CA VAL A 136 -10.21 9.02 8.31
C VAL A 136 -10.89 8.18 9.42
N ALA A 137 -10.10 7.60 10.32
CA ALA A 137 -10.60 6.77 11.42
C ALA A 137 -11.61 7.50 12.32
N THR A 138 -11.49 8.83 12.48
CA THR A 138 -12.44 9.61 13.30
C THR A 138 -13.86 9.68 12.71
N LEU A 139 -14.02 9.34 11.43
CA LEU A 139 -15.29 9.41 10.72
C LEU A 139 -15.98 8.06 10.54
N LEU A 140 -15.29 6.93 10.73
CA LEU A 140 -15.77 5.61 10.37
C LEU A 140 -17.11 5.23 11.04
N GLU A 141 -17.35 5.68 12.27
CA GLU A 141 -18.61 5.41 12.98
C GLU A 141 -19.76 6.35 12.58
N SER A 142 -19.46 7.44 11.87
CA SER A 142 -20.40 8.54 11.60
C SER A 142 -20.80 8.69 10.14
N VAL A 143 -20.12 8.01 9.22
CA VAL A 143 -20.35 8.10 7.78
C VAL A 143 -20.98 6.82 7.30
N ASP A 144 -22.09 6.97 6.58
CA ASP A 144 -22.73 5.88 5.85
C ASP A 144 -21.87 5.54 4.62
N LEU A 145 -21.44 4.28 4.55
CA LEU A 145 -20.64 3.73 3.45
C LEU A 145 -21.50 3.21 2.30
N THR A 146 -22.83 3.25 2.42
CA THR A 146 -23.72 2.76 1.37
C THR A 146 -23.71 3.67 0.15
N SER A 147 -23.68 3.06 -1.03
CA SER A 147 -23.73 3.74 -2.32
C SER A 147 -24.72 3.04 -3.25
N SER A 148 -24.86 3.56 -4.48
CA SER A 148 -25.65 2.89 -5.51
C SER A 148 -24.98 1.63 -6.09
N GLU A 149 -23.74 1.33 -5.69
CA GLU A 149 -22.92 0.24 -6.22
C GLU A 149 -22.50 -0.72 -5.09
N PRO A 150 -23.25 -1.82 -4.85
CA PRO A 150 -23.00 -2.72 -3.73
C PRO A 150 -21.58 -3.31 -3.67
N GLU A 151 -20.97 -3.57 -4.84
CA GLU A 151 -19.58 -4.07 -4.89
C GLU A 151 -18.57 -3.03 -4.38
N ALA A 152 -18.84 -1.74 -4.59
CA ALA A 152 -18.02 -0.67 -4.06
C ALA A 152 -18.23 -0.49 -2.55
N ASP A 153 -19.44 -0.76 -2.03
CA ASP A 153 -19.75 -0.70 -0.60
C ASP A 153 -18.97 -1.76 0.17
N ASP A 154 -18.97 -3.00 -0.31
CA ASP A 154 -18.21 -4.11 0.29
C ASP A 154 -16.70 -3.82 0.27
N ALA A 155 -16.19 -3.23 -0.82
CA ALA A 155 -14.78 -2.85 -0.91
C ALA A 155 -14.43 -1.63 -0.03
N LEU A 156 -15.33 -0.66 0.11
CA LEU A 156 -15.14 0.47 1.02
C LEU A 156 -15.19 0.02 2.49
N ALA A 157 -16.01 -0.99 2.82
CA ALA A 157 -16.01 -1.63 4.12
C ALA A 157 -14.66 -2.34 4.40
N ASP A 158 -14.12 -3.09 3.44
CA ASP A 158 -12.78 -3.67 3.55
C ASP A 158 -11.71 -2.57 3.79
N ILE A 159 -11.77 -1.45 3.06
CA ILE A 159 -10.84 -0.31 3.25
C ILE A 159 -11.03 0.34 4.62
N ALA A 160 -12.26 0.46 5.12
CA ALA A 160 -12.53 0.96 6.47
C ALA A 160 -11.90 0.06 7.53
N ASP A 161 -12.03 -1.26 7.39
CA ASP A 161 -11.36 -2.23 8.26
C ASP A 161 -9.84 -2.12 8.18
N TRP A 162 -9.28 -1.88 6.99
CA TRP A 162 -7.84 -1.62 6.83
C TRP A 162 -7.39 -0.39 7.61
N VAL A 163 -8.16 0.70 7.56
CA VAL A 163 -7.88 1.93 8.32
C VAL A 163 -7.86 1.62 9.82
N VAL A 164 -8.85 0.89 10.34
CA VAL A 164 -8.91 0.50 11.76
C VAL A 164 -7.69 -0.32 12.16
N MET A 165 -7.36 -1.35 11.37
CA MET A 165 -6.22 -2.25 11.62
C MET A 165 -4.89 -1.48 11.61
N ALA A 166 -4.68 -0.63 10.61
CA ALA A 166 -3.45 0.14 10.45
C ALA A 166 -3.29 1.19 11.56
N VAL A 167 -4.36 1.90 11.93
CA VAL A 167 -4.33 2.87 13.04
C VAL A 167 -4.05 2.17 14.37
N ALA A 168 -4.68 1.01 14.63
CA ALA A 168 -4.43 0.22 15.83
C ALA A 168 -2.99 -0.29 15.92
N ALA A 169 -2.37 -0.59 14.78
CA ALA A 169 -0.97 -1.01 14.69
C ALA A 169 0.03 0.17 14.66
N ASN A 170 -0.45 1.42 14.59
CA ASN A 170 0.37 2.61 14.39
C ASN A 170 1.20 2.55 13.09
N GLN A 171 0.59 2.08 12.00
CA GLN A 171 1.22 1.80 10.72
C GLN A 171 0.49 2.50 9.56
N GLY A 172 1.17 2.61 8.42
CA GLY A 172 0.55 3.02 7.15
C GLY A 172 0.00 1.82 6.38
N ILE A 173 -0.49 2.08 5.16
CA ILE A 173 -0.93 1.04 4.23
C ILE A 173 -0.14 1.17 2.93
N VAL A 174 0.28 0.03 2.37
CA VAL A 174 0.81 -0.08 1.00
C VAL A 174 -0.03 -1.09 0.24
N SER A 175 -0.42 -0.76 -0.99
CA SER A 175 -1.21 -1.64 -1.85
C SER A 175 -0.54 -1.91 -3.19
N PHE A 176 -0.79 -3.11 -3.73
CA PHE A 176 -0.28 -3.63 -4.99
C PHE A 176 -1.43 -4.22 -5.78
N TYR A 177 -1.70 -3.68 -6.97
CA TYR A 177 -2.76 -4.14 -7.86
C TYR A 177 -2.19 -4.89 -9.07
N TYR A 178 -2.82 -6.00 -9.45
CA TYR A 178 -2.46 -6.93 -10.53
C TYR A 178 -3.56 -7.11 -11.58
#